data_AF-A0AAJ5SS83-F1
#
_entry.id   AF-A0AAJ5SS83-F1
#
_cell.length_a   1.000
_cell.length_b   1.000
_cell.length_c   1.000
_cell.angle_alpha   90.00
_cell.angle_beta   90.00
_cell.angle_gamma   90.00
#
_symmetry.space_group_name_H-M   'P 1'
#
loop_
_entity.id
_entity.type
_entity.pdbx_description
1 polymer ?
#
loop_
_entity_poly.entity_id
_entity_poly.type
_entity_poly.pdbx_seq_one_letter_code
_entity_poly.pdbx_strand_id
1 'polypeptide(L)'
;MGVETAALAAMAAATAFSTYSTVQQGRQASMNASAQAEQAQLDADNAASAAKVQAERIRKMARNQAGEANAALAASGVEVGEGTALNINQEIYANAEEDAVMTILNGENQRKRGYVDASNMKLYGNQQQSAANSQAIGNVLQAGASYGMWKASAAGRNGSASKPGGAG
;
A
#
# COMPACT_ATOMS: atom_id res chain seq x y z
N MET A 1 31.13 34.99 -25.71
CA MET A 1 31.66 33.63 -25.51
C MET A 1 31.61 33.13 -24.06
N GLY A 2 32.05 33.88 -23.03
CA GLY A 2 32.15 33.32 -21.65
C GLY A 2 30.85 33.27 -20.83
N VAL A 3 29.91 34.18 -21.07
CA VAL A 3 28.61 34.24 -20.36
C VAL A 3 27.60 33.24 -20.90
N GLU A 4 27.67 32.94 -22.20
CA GLU A 4 26.76 32.01 -22.88
C GLU A 4 27.05 30.56 -22.48
N THR A 5 28.32 30.20 -22.33
CA THR A 5 28.72 28.86 -21.85
C THR A 5 28.39 28.67 -20.37
N ALA A 6 28.53 29.71 -19.54
CA ALA A 6 28.17 29.67 -18.11
C ALA A 6 26.66 29.52 -17.90
N ALA A 7 25.83 30.26 -18.64
CA ALA A 7 24.38 30.14 -18.58
C ALA A 7 23.89 28.75 -18.99
N LEU A 8 24.53 28.17 -20.00
CA LEU A 8 24.18 26.85 -20.52
C LEU A 8 24.62 25.71 -19.59
N ALA A 9 25.79 25.84 -18.97
CA ALA A 9 26.25 24.93 -17.92
C ALA A 9 25.37 25.01 -16.66
N ALA A 10 24.96 26.22 -16.26
CA ALA A 10 24.05 26.42 -15.13
C ALA A 10 22.66 25.81 -15.40
N MET A 11 22.12 25.96 -16.61
CA MET A 11 20.86 25.32 -17.02
C MET A 11 20.99 23.79 -17.02
N ALA A 12 22.07 23.23 -17.59
CA ALA A 12 22.30 21.79 -17.58
C ALA A 12 22.42 21.24 -16.15
N ALA A 13 23.16 21.93 -15.28
CA ALA A 13 23.31 21.57 -13.87
C ALA A 13 21.99 21.65 -13.09
N ALA A 14 21.20 22.70 -13.30
CA ALA A 14 19.89 22.86 -12.67
C ALA A 14 18.92 21.76 -13.11
N THR A 15 18.93 21.40 -14.40
CA THR A 15 18.10 20.32 -14.93
C THR A 15 18.50 18.97 -14.32
N ALA A 16 19.80 18.66 -14.30
CA ALA A 16 20.32 17.42 -13.72
C ALA A 16 20.04 17.31 -12.21
N PHE A 17 20.13 18.43 -11.48
CA PHE A 17 19.81 18.45 -10.06
C PHE A 17 18.32 18.26 -9.79
N SER A 18 17.46 18.92 -10.58
CA SER A 18 16.01 18.80 -10.45
C SER A 18 15.52 17.38 -10.73
N THR A 19 16.05 16.72 -11.77
CA THR A 19 15.67 15.37 -12.16
C THR A 19 16.15 14.34 -11.15
N TYR A 20 17.36 14.51 -10.61
CA TYR A 20 17.87 13.66 -9.53
C TYR A 20 17.01 13.76 -8.26
N SER A 21 16.64 14.98 -7.86
CA SER A 21 15.78 15.19 -6.68
C SER A 21 14.40 14.55 -6.87
N THR A 22 13.76 14.73 -8.04
CA THR A 22 12.44 14.16 -8.33
C THR A 22 12.46 12.62 -8.32
N VAL A 23 13.46 11.99 -8.93
CA VAL A 23 13.59 10.52 -8.94
C VAL A 23 13.82 9.98 -7.53
N GLN A 24 14.65 10.66 -6.74
CA GLN A 24 14.92 10.23 -5.37
C GLN A 24 13.68 10.34 -4.47
N GLN A 25 12.90 11.42 -4.61
CA GLN A 25 11.63 11.60 -3.91
C GLN A 25 10.62 10.49 -4.26
N GLY A 26 10.51 10.11 -5.54
CA GLY A 26 9.65 9.01 -5.97
C GLY A 26 10.05 7.65 -5.40
N ARG A 27 11.36 7.37 -5.30
CA ARG A 27 11.86 6.15 -4.63
C ARG A 27 11.54 6.15 -3.14
N GLN A 28 11.75 7.27 -2.46
CA GLN A 28 11.44 7.39 -1.03
C GLN A 28 9.94 7.20 -0.76
N ALA A 29 9.08 7.77 -1.61
CA ALA A 29 7.64 7.59 -1.52
C ALA A 29 7.23 6.12 -1.70
N SER A 30 7.83 5.42 -2.68
CA SER A 30 7.61 3.99 -2.90
C SER A 30 8.06 3.12 -1.72
N MET A 31 9.24 3.41 -1.13
CA MET A 31 9.72 2.70 0.07
C MET A 31 8.80 2.92 1.27
N ASN A 32 8.37 4.16 1.51
CA ASN A 32 7.44 4.49 2.59
C ASN A 32 6.09 3.80 2.40
N ALA A 33 5.54 3.81 1.18
CA ALA A 33 4.30 3.13 0.85
C ALA A 33 4.41 1.61 1.02
N SER A 34 5.55 1.03 0.65
CA SER A 34 5.84 -0.40 0.83
C SER A 34 5.91 -0.79 2.31
N ALA A 35 6.57 0.03 3.13
CA ALA A 35 6.63 -0.18 4.58
C ALA A 35 5.26 -0.06 5.25
N GLN A 36 4.45 0.94 4.87
CA GLN A 36 3.07 1.07 5.35
C GLN A 36 2.20 -0.12 4.93
N ALA A 37 2.37 -0.60 3.70
CA ALA A 37 1.66 -1.77 3.21
C ALA A 37 2.05 -3.05 3.97
N GLU A 38 3.32 -3.25 4.27
CA GLU A 38 3.79 -4.37 5.09
C GLU A 38 3.23 -4.30 6.50
N GLN A 39 3.23 -3.11 7.12
CA GLN A 39 2.65 -2.91 8.44
C GLN A 39 1.14 -3.20 8.44
N ALA A 40 0.40 -2.74 7.43
CA ALA A 40 -1.01 -3.06 7.27
C ALA A 40 -1.26 -4.57 7.09
N GLN A 41 -0.39 -5.30 6.39
CA GLN A 41 -0.47 -6.77 6.28
C GLN A 41 -0.21 -7.46 7.62
N LEU A 42 0.79 -7.02 8.38
CA LEU A 42 1.10 -7.57 9.70
C LEU A 42 -0.06 -7.34 10.68
N ASP A 43 -0.64 -6.15 10.71
CA ASP A 43 -1.80 -5.85 11.57
C ASP A 43 -3.02 -6.70 11.18
N ALA A 44 -3.23 -6.89 9.87
CA ALA A 44 -4.27 -7.74 9.31
C ALA A 44 -4.09 -9.23 9.69
N ASP A 45 -2.86 -9.74 9.65
CA ASP A 45 -2.52 -11.10 10.06
C ASP A 45 -2.62 -11.30 11.58
N ASN A 46 -2.23 -10.29 12.36
CA ASN A 46 -2.40 -10.28 13.81
C ASN A 46 -3.88 -10.31 14.19
N ALA A 47 -4.74 -9.53 13.54
CA ALA A 47 -6.18 -9.53 13.76
C ALA A 47 -6.82 -10.89 13.44
N ALA A 48 -6.44 -11.51 12.32
CA ALA A 48 -6.92 -12.85 11.98
C ALA A 48 -6.44 -13.92 12.98
N SER A 49 -5.21 -13.81 13.46
CA SER A 49 -4.67 -14.72 14.47
C SER A 49 -5.37 -14.56 15.81
N ALA A 50 -5.64 -13.32 16.24
CA ALA A 50 -6.43 -13.02 17.43
C ALA A 50 -7.85 -13.58 17.32
N ALA A 51 -8.48 -13.50 16.15
CA ALA A 51 -9.80 -14.09 15.90
C ALA A 51 -9.80 -15.62 16.08
N LYS A 52 -8.75 -16.32 15.63
CA LYS A 52 -8.61 -17.77 15.85
C LYS A 52 -8.48 -18.11 17.33
N VAL A 53 -7.67 -17.35 18.07
CA VAL A 53 -7.52 -17.52 19.53
C VAL A 53 -8.84 -17.27 20.25
N GLN A 54 -9.61 -16.28 19.80
CA GLN A 54 -10.94 -16.00 20.35
C GLN A 54 -11.94 -17.12 20.06
N ALA A 55 -11.92 -17.69 18.84
CA ALA A 55 -12.72 -18.85 18.49
C ALA A 55 -12.38 -20.08 19.36
N GLU A 56 -11.10 -20.33 19.64
CA GLU A 56 -10.70 -21.38 20.58
C GLU A 56 -11.20 -21.12 22.01
N ARG A 57 -11.20 -19.86 22.44
CA ARG A 57 -11.76 -19.46 23.74
C ARG A 57 -13.27 -19.73 23.79
N ILE A 58 -14.01 -19.41 22.74
CA ILE A 58 -15.46 -19.70 22.64
C ILE A 58 -15.71 -21.21 22.80
N ARG A 59 -14.99 -22.04 22.05
CA ARG A 59 -15.08 -23.52 22.18
C ARG A 59 -14.74 -24.00 23.59
N LYS A 60 -13.76 -23.39 24.26
CA LYS A 60 -13.41 -23.72 25.66
C LYS A 60 -14.52 -23.34 26.63
N MET A 61 -15.13 -22.16 26.47
CA MET A 61 -16.26 -21.73 27.30
C MET A 61 -17.47 -22.65 27.12
N ALA A 62 -17.75 -23.08 25.89
CA ALA A 62 -18.82 -24.04 25.60
C ALA A 62 -18.64 -25.36 26.35
N ARG A 63 -17.42 -25.91 26.37
CA ARG A 63 -17.11 -27.13 27.15
C ARG A 63 -17.36 -26.94 28.65
N ASN A 64 -16.96 -25.79 29.18
CA ASN A 64 -17.18 -25.48 30.59
C ASN A 64 -18.68 -25.34 30.89
N GLN A 65 -19.42 -24.65 30.03
CA GLN A 65 -20.85 -24.42 30.18
C GLN A 65 -21.67 -25.72 30.05
N ALA A 66 -21.30 -26.61 29.13
CA ALA A 66 -21.85 -27.95 29.04
C ALA A 66 -21.56 -28.75 30.32
N GLY A 67 -20.35 -28.64 30.88
CA GLY A 67 -19.98 -29.25 32.16
C GLY A 67 -20.82 -28.73 33.33
N GLU A 68 -21.01 -27.41 33.43
CA GLU A 68 -21.84 -26.77 34.44
C GLU A 68 -23.32 -27.13 34.29
N ALA A 69 -23.85 -27.17 33.06
CA ALA A 69 -25.21 -27.60 32.77
C ALA A 69 -25.41 -29.05 33.21
N ASN A 70 -24.50 -29.96 32.84
CA ASN A 70 -24.56 -31.36 33.28
C ASN A 70 -24.48 -31.49 34.81
N ALA A 71 -23.59 -30.74 35.48
CA ALA A 71 -23.46 -30.75 36.93
C ALA A 71 -24.71 -30.19 37.64
N ALA A 72 -25.30 -29.12 37.10
CA ALA A 72 -26.53 -28.52 37.63
C ALA A 72 -27.73 -29.46 37.47
N LEU A 73 -27.85 -30.12 36.31
CA LEU A 73 -28.86 -31.14 36.06
C LEU A 73 -28.71 -32.31 37.05
N ALA A 74 -27.49 -32.83 37.23
CA ALA A 74 -27.19 -33.88 38.20
C ALA A 74 -27.49 -33.46 39.66
N ALA A 75 -27.17 -32.23 40.03
CA ALA A 75 -27.42 -31.68 41.38
C ALA A 75 -28.91 -31.43 41.65
N SER A 76 -29.70 -31.13 40.61
CA SER A 76 -31.13 -30.85 40.75
C SER A 76 -31.96 -32.09 41.09
N GLY A 77 -31.42 -33.30 40.93
CA GLY A 77 -32.11 -34.56 41.18
C GLY A 77 -33.34 -34.80 40.30
N VAL A 78 -33.60 -33.89 39.35
CA VAL A 78 -34.67 -34.01 38.37
C VAL A 78 -34.19 -34.99 37.33
N GLU A 79 -34.98 -36.02 37.05
CA GLU A 79 -34.84 -36.91 35.90
C GLU A 79 -35.16 -36.10 34.63
N VAL A 80 -34.32 -35.10 34.32
CA VAL A 80 -34.22 -34.56 32.97
C VAL A 80 -33.75 -35.71 32.12
N GLY A 81 -34.70 -36.45 31.56
CA GLY A 81 -34.43 -37.63 30.75
C GLY A 81 -33.33 -37.35 29.75
N GLU A 82 -32.50 -38.36 29.47
CA GLU A 82 -31.25 -38.30 28.69
C GLU A 82 -31.31 -37.33 27.49
N GLY A 83 -32.45 -37.27 26.79
CA GLY A 83 -32.69 -36.35 25.67
C GLY A 83 -32.62 -34.84 26.00
N THR A 84 -33.02 -34.38 27.18
CA THR A 84 -33.02 -32.95 27.53
C THR A 84 -31.60 -32.45 27.80
N ALA A 85 -30.81 -33.22 28.54
CA ALA A 85 -29.40 -32.92 28.78
C ALA A 85 -28.59 -32.99 27.47
N LEU A 86 -28.89 -33.97 26.61
CA LEU A 86 -28.24 -34.09 25.30
C LEU A 86 -28.56 -32.88 24.40
N ASN A 87 -29.82 -32.45 24.35
CA ASN A 87 -30.24 -31.30 23.55
C ASN A 87 -29.59 -29.99 24.03
N ILE A 88 -29.55 -29.74 25.35
CA ILE A 88 -28.91 -28.54 25.91
C ILE A 88 -27.42 -28.49 25.54
N ASN A 89 -26.71 -29.62 25.69
CA ASN A 89 -25.30 -29.68 25.32
C ASN A 89 -25.10 -29.48 23.81
N GLN A 90 -25.92 -30.11 22.98
CA GLN A 90 -25.88 -29.91 21.52
C GLN A 90 -26.10 -28.44 21.14
N GLU A 91 -27.05 -27.76 21.78
CA GLU A 91 -27.33 -26.35 21.53
C GLU A 91 -26.17 -25.45 21.99
N ILE A 92 -25.58 -25.71 23.15
CA ILE A 92 -24.38 -25.00 23.63
C ILE A 92 -23.23 -25.16 22.62
N TYR A 93 -22.96 -26.38 22.16
CA TYR A 93 -21.88 -26.61 21.19
C TYR A 93 -22.19 -26.02 19.82
N ALA A 94 -23.42 -26.13 19.33
CA ALA A 94 -23.83 -25.57 18.05
C ALA A 94 -23.68 -24.04 18.02
N ASN A 95 -24.19 -23.36 19.03
CA ASN A 95 -24.08 -21.90 19.15
C ASN A 95 -22.62 -21.46 19.27
N ALA A 96 -21.81 -22.17 20.05
CA ALA A 96 -20.40 -21.86 20.19
C ALA A 96 -19.59 -22.12 18.92
N GLU A 97 -19.92 -23.15 18.14
CA GLU A 97 -19.30 -23.43 16.85
C GLU A 97 -19.68 -22.34 15.84
N GLU A 98 -20.94 -21.92 15.80
CA GLU A 98 -21.41 -20.82 14.96
C GLU A 98 -20.68 -19.50 15.29
N ASP A 99 -20.62 -19.14 16.57
CA ASP A 99 -19.89 -17.95 17.03
C ASP A 99 -18.40 -18.02 16.70
N ALA A 100 -17.77 -19.18 16.90
CA ALA A 100 -16.36 -19.40 16.57
C ALA A 100 -16.10 -19.26 15.06
N VAL A 101 -16.94 -19.84 14.22
CA VAL A 101 -16.85 -19.75 12.76
C VAL A 101 -17.06 -18.31 12.31
N MET A 102 -18.09 -17.62 12.82
CA MET A 102 -18.35 -16.21 12.51
C MET A 102 -17.19 -15.31 12.95
N THR A 103 -16.58 -15.58 14.11
CA THR A 103 -15.39 -14.87 14.59
C THR A 103 -14.22 -15.05 13.63
N ILE A 104 -13.90 -16.28 13.24
CA ILE A 104 -12.82 -16.56 12.27
C ILE A 104 -13.12 -15.91 10.93
N LEU A 105 -14.34 -16.04 10.42
CA LEU A 105 -14.74 -15.50 9.12
C LEU A 105 -14.61 -13.96 9.10
N ASN A 106 -15.02 -13.29 10.17
CA ASN A 106 -14.85 -11.86 10.31
C ASN A 106 -13.37 -11.46 10.35
N GLY A 107 -12.54 -12.20 11.09
CA GLY A 107 -11.09 -11.99 11.11
C GLY A 107 -10.44 -12.20 9.74
N GLU A 108 -10.82 -13.25 9.00
CA GLU A 108 -10.32 -13.50 7.65
C GLU A 108 -10.79 -12.44 6.65
N ASN A 109 -12.02 -11.96 6.77
CA ASN A 109 -12.53 -10.87 5.94
C ASN A 109 -11.78 -9.55 6.21
N GLN A 110 -11.48 -9.24 7.47
CA GLN A 110 -10.62 -8.11 7.82
C GLN A 110 -9.21 -8.28 7.22
N ARG A 111 -8.65 -9.49 7.30
CA ARG A 111 -7.36 -9.80 6.70
C ARG A 111 -7.35 -9.54 5.20
N LYS A 112 -8.34 -10.06 4.47
CA LYS A 112 -8.47 -9.84 3.02
C LYS A 112 -8.53 -8.35 2.67
N ARG A 113 -9.29 -7.55 3.43
CA ARG A 113 -9.35 -6.09 3.23
C ARG A 113 -7.98 -5.44 3.45
N GLY A 114 -7.30 -5.75 4.55
CA GLY A 114 -5.95 -5.23 4.82
C GLY A 114 -4.94 -5.58 3.72
N TYR A 115 -5.03 -6.78 3.14
CA TYR A 115 -4.19 -7.18 2.00
C TYR A 115 -4.51 -6.41 0.71
N VAL A 116 -5.79 -6.12 0.44
CA VAL A 116 -6.20 -5.27 -0.68
C VAL A 116 -5.69 -3.85 -0.48
N ASP A 117 -5.83 -3.29 0.71
CA ASP A 117 -5.35 -1.94 1.05
C ASP A 117 -3.83 -1.84 0.91
N ALA A 118 -3.09 -2.84 1.40
CA ALA A 118 -1.65 -2.94 1.23
C ALA A 118 -1.24 -3.06 -0.25
N SER A 119 -1.97 -3.83 -1.05
CA SER A 119 -1.73 -3.92 -2.49
C SER A 119 -1.96 -2.57 -3.18
N ASN A 120 -3.01 -1.85 -2.79
CA ASN A 120 -3.29 -0.51 -3.28
C ASN A 120 -2.18 0.48 -2.88
N MET A 121 -1.72 0.47 -1.63
CA MET A 121 -0.61 1.31 -1.16
C MET A 121 0.68 1.07 -1.98
N LYS A 122 1.06 -0.19 -2.19
CA LYS A 122 2.20 -0.55 -3.06
C LYS A 122 2.00 -0.06 -4.49
N LEU A 123 0.80 -0.20 -5.04
CA LEU A 123 0.46 0.27 -6.37
C LEU A 123 0.58 1.81 -6.49
N TYR A 124 0.07 2.56 -5.51
CA TYR A 124 0.21 4.02 -5.46
C TYR A 124 1.68 4.45 -5.37
N GLY A 125 2.49 3.78 -4.54
CA GLY A 125 3.93 4.04 -4.45
C GLY A 125 4.67 3.79 -5.76
N ASN A 126 4.36 2.68 -6.44
CA ASN A 126 4.92 2.35 -7.75
C ASN A 126 4.50 3.35 -8.84
N GLN A 127 3.23 3.80 -8.83
CA GLN A 127 2.76 4.83 -9.74
C GLN A 127 3.46 6.17 -9.49
N GLN A 128 3.67 6.58 -8.24
CA GLN A 128 4.41 7.80 -7.92
C GLN A 128 5.87 7.72 -8.37
N GLN A 129 6.52 6.58 -8.16
CA GLN A 129 7.88 6.35 -8.65
C GLN A 129 7.95 6.40 -10.18
N SER A 130 6.98 5.78 -10.86
CA SER A 130 6.87 5.83 -12.32
C SER A 130 6.65 7.25 -12.82
N ALA A 131 5.69 7.99 -12.25
CA ALA A 131 5.40 9.37 -12.58
C ALA A 131 6.60 10.30 -12.34
N ALA A 132 7.32 10.12 -11.23
CA ALA A 132 8.55 10.86 -10.93
C ALA A 132 9.64 10.59 -11.98
N ASN A 133 9.80 9.33 -12.41
CA ASN A 133 10.70 8.98 -13.50
C ASN A 133 10.26 9.60 -14.83
N SER A 134 8.96 9.56 -15.16
CA SER A 134 8.41 10.16 -16.38
C SER A 134 8.58 11.67 -16.40
N GLN A 135 8.35 12.35 -15.27
CA GLN A 135 8.59 13.79 -15.12
C GLN A 135 10.08 14.11 -15.25
N ALA A 136 10.96 13.29 -14.67
CA ALA A 136 12.40 13.47 -14.84
C ALA A 136 12.83 13.32 -16.31
N ILE A 137 12.30 12.32 -17.03
CA ILE A 137 12.53 12.16 -18.48
C ILE A 137 11.98 13.38 -19.25
N GLY A 138 10.77 13.84 -18.92
CA GLY A 138 10.16 15.02 -19.51
C GLY A 138 11.03 16.28 -19.31
N ASN A 139 11.53 16.50 -18.10
CA ASN A 139 12.43 17.62 -17.78
C ASN A 139 13.75 17.53 -18.55
N VAL A 140 14.35 16.34 -18.67
CA VAL A 140 15.56 16.12 -19.49
C VAL A 140 15.27 16.39 -20.97
N LEU A 141 14.16 15.88 -21.49
CA LEU A 141 13.78 16.03 -22.90
C LEU A 141 13.46 17.49 -23.23
N GLN A 142 12.76 18.19 -22.35
CA GLN A 142 12.42 19.60 -22.50
C GLN A 142 13.66 20.49 -22.40
N ALA A 143 14.61 20.17 -21.51
CA ALA A 143 15.91 20.83 -21.47
C ALA A 143 16.74 20.58 -22.74
N GLY A 144 16.75 19.34 -23.25
CA GLY A 144 17.41 18.99 -24.51
C GLY A 144 16.78 19.65 -25.73
N ALA A 145 15.45 19.74 -25.78
CA ALA A 145 14.71 20.45 -26.82
C ALA A 145 14.94 21.97 -26.74
N SER A 146 14.95 22.54 -25.54
CA SER A 146 15.28 23.96 -25.31
C SER A 146 16.71 24.28 -25.75
N TYR A 147 17.65 23.38 -25.47
CA TYR A 147 19.03 23.49 -25.93
C TYR A 147 19.16 23.37 -27.46
N GLY A 148 18.48 22.40 -28.08
CA GLY A 148 18.43 22.23 -29.52
C GLY A 148 17.78 23.43 -30.23
N MET A 149 16.72 23.99 -29.65
CA MET A 149 16.02 25.17 -30.17
C MET A 149 16.84 26.45 -29.96
N TRP A 150 17.58 26.58 -28.85
CA TRP A 150 18.57 27.64 -28.66
C TRP A 150 19.70 27.55 -29.68
N LYS A 151 20.24 26.35 -29.93
CA LYS A 151 21.29 26.14 -30.94
C LYS A 151 20.78 26.38 -32.37
N ALA A 152 19.55 25.97 -32.68
CA ALA A 152 18.91 26.22 -33.97
C ALA A 152 18.58 27.71 -34.18
N SER A 153 18.12 28.41 -33.15
CA SER A 153 17.88 29.87 -33.21
C SER A 153 19.19 30.67 -33.22
N ALA A 154 20.24 30.21 -32.56
CA ALA A 154 21.59 30.78 -32.68
C ALA A 154 22.18 30.54 -34.08
N ALA A 155 21.99 29.35 -34.67
CA ALA A 155 22.41 29.04 -36.04
C ALA A 155 21.60 29.83 -37.09
N GLY A 156 20.30 30.01 -36.87
CA GLY A 156 19.42 30.81 -37.74
C GLY A 156 19.72 32.30 -37.70
N ARG A 157 20.15 32.85 -36.55
CA ARG A 157 20.64 34.23 -36.44
C ARG A 157 22.05 34.43 -37.03
N ASN A 158 22.88 33.40 -37.04
CA ASN A 158 24.22 33.46 -37.65
C ASN A 158 24.19 33.30 -39.19
N GLY A 159 23.12 32.69 -39.73
CA GLY A 159 22.92 32.53 -41.19
C GLY A 159 22.50 33.80 -41.94
N SER A 160 22.07 34.86 -41.25
CA SER A 160 21.63 36.12 -41.85
C SER A 160 22.60 37.29 -41.63
N ALA A 161 23.80 37.05 -41.08
CA ALA A 161 24.78 38.08 -40.74
C ALA A 161 25.99 38.16 -41.69
N SER A 162 25.82 37.86 -42.99
CA SER A 162 26.87 38.15 -43.99
C SER A 162 26.30 38.69 -45.31
N LYS A 163 26.12 40.02 -45.35
CA LYS A 163 26.49 40.91 -46.47
C LYS A 163 26.05 42.36 -46.15
N PRO A 164 26.90 43.21 -45.55
CA PRO A 164 26.92 44.61 -45.94
C PRO A 164 27.62 44.68 -47.30
N GLY A 165 26.84 45.00 -48.34
CA GLY A 165 27.34 45.13 -49.71
C GLY A 165 28.44 46.18 -49.82
N GLY A 166 29.53 45.80 -50.48
CA GLY A 166 30.43 46.75 -51.13
C GLY A 166 29.91 47.06 -52.53
N ALA A 167 29.76 48.34 -52.84
CA ALA A 167 29.88 48.93 -54.17
C ALA A 167 29.84 50.46 -53.99
N GLY A 168 31.01 51.07 -53.92
CA GLY A 168 31.29 52.42 -54.39
C GLY A 168 32.11 52.31 -55.66
#